data_AF-A0A5J5NV49-F1
#
_entry.id   AF-A0A5J5NV49-F1
#
_cell.length_a   1.000
_cell.length_b   1.000
_cell.length_c   1.000
_cell.angle_alpha   90.00
_cell.angle_beta   90.00
_cell.angle_gamma   90.00
#
_symmetry.space_group_name_H-M   'P 1'
#
loop_
_entity.id
_entity.type
_entity.pdbx_description
1 polymer ?
#
loop_
_entity_poly.entity_id
_entity_poly.type
_entity_poly.pdbx_seq_one_letter_code
_entity_poly.pdbx_strand_id
1 'polypeptide(L)'
;MTVNMGPHHPSMHGVLRLIVTLDGEDVVDCEPILGYLHRGMEKITENPTIIQYLPYVTRWDYLATMFTEAITVNGPEQLGDIQVPKRAYYIRVIMLELSRIAYYLLWLGPFMADIGAQTPFFYIFRERELVYDLFEAATSIRMMHNYFHIRGMAADLTYGWIDKCLDFCDYFLTRIVEYQKLIIEMKESIKIIQQALEGIPERDPEWNGFEYRFISKKPSPIFELLRQELYARMEGPNGELRIFLIGDQSSFPWRWKIRPPGFINLQILP
;
A
#
# COMPACT_ATOMS: atom_id res chain seq x y z
N MET A 1 -11.05 1.76 -38.25
CA MET A 1 -11.43 3.06 -37.64
C MET A 1 -10.56 3.28 -36.42
N THR A 2 -10.05 4.50 -36.19
CA THR A 2 -9.31 4.81 -34.95
C THR A 2 -10.22 5.58 -34.00
N VAL A 3 -10.35 5.09 -32.77
CA VAL A 3 -11.18 5.68 -31.71
C VAL A 3 -10.29 6.10 -30.55
N ASN A 4 -10.48 7.32 -30.08
CA ASN A 4 -9.75 7.84 -28.93
C ASN A 4 -10.62 7.70 -27.68
N MET A 5 -10.22 6.82 -26.76
CA MET A 5 -10.91 6.61 -25.49
C MET A 5 -10.13 7.27 -24.36
N GLY A 6 -10.71 8.29 -23.73
CA GLY A 6 -10.08 9.05 -22.65
C GLY A 6 -9.65 10.48 -23.07
N PRO A 7 -9.06 11.27 -22.15
CA PRO A 7 -8.65 10.89 -20.80
C PRO A 7 -9.78 10.93 -19.75
N HIS A 8 -10.97 11.45 -20.09
CA HIS A 8 -12.09 11.68 -19.15
C HIS A 8 -13.19 10.61 -19.21
N HIS A 9 -12.90 9.41 -19.72
CA HIS A 9 -13.92 8.39 -19.88
C HIS A 9 -14.29 7.75 -18.51
N PRO A 10 -15.57 7.54 -18.17
CA PRO A 10 -15.98 7.00 -16.87
C PRO A 10 -15.37 5.64 -16.50
N SER A 11 -15.23 4.74 -17.48
CA SER A 11 -14.61 3.42 -17.31
C SER A 11 -13.07 3.46 -17.26
N MET A 12 -12.46 4.64 -17.37
CA MET A 12 -11.02 4.80 -17.15
C MET A 12 -10.83 5.13 -15.67
N HIS A 13 -10.54 4.12 -14.86
CA HIS A 13 -10.22 4.31 -13.44
C HIS A 13 -8.87 5.04 -13.30
N GLY A 14 -8.92 6.37 -13.27
CA GLY A 14 -7.76 7.25 -13.30
C GLY A 14 -7.77 8.14 -14.54
N VAL A 15 -6.58 8.49 -15.04
CA VAL A 15 -6.43 9.32 -16.24
C VAL A 15 -5.60 8.52 -17.24
N LEU A 16 -6.28 7.76 -18.08
CA LEU A 16 -5.70 6.90 -19.11
C LEU A 16 -6.32 7.28 -20.46
N ARG A 17 -5.49 7.31 -21.50
CA ARG A 17 -5.93 7.50 -22.88
C ARG A 17 -5.49 6.31 -23.69
N LEU A 18 -6.44 5.67 -24.36
CA LEU A 18 -6.19 4.56 -25.27
C LEU A 18 -6.57 5.00 -26.69
N ILE A 19 -5.63 4.92 -27.63
CA ILE A 19 -5.91 5.10 -29.05
C ILE A 19 -6.11 3.71 -29.64
N VAL A 20 -7.37 3.35 -29.84
CA VAL A 20 -7.76 2.01 -30.27
C VAL A 20 -7.99 2.01 -31.78
N THR A 21 -7.35 1.08 -32.49
CA THR A 21 -7.61 0.81 -33.90
C THR A 21 -8.54 -0.38 -34.02
N LEU A 22 -9.72 -0.13 -34.58
CA LEU A 22 -10.81 -1.08 -34.72
C LEU A 22 -11.00 -1.50 -36.18
N ASP A 23 -11.32 -2.78 -36.40
CA ASP A 23 -11.89 -3.28 -37.64
C ASP A 23 -13.32 -3.77 -37.36
N GLY A 24 -14.31 -2.91 -37.61
CA GLY A 24 -15.67 -3.14 -37.15
C GLY A 24 -15.77 -3.14 -35.62
N GLU A 25 -16.09 -4.30 -35.04
CA GLU A 25 -16.16 -4.52 -33.58
C GLU A 25 -14.86 -5.11 -33.01
N ASP A 26 -13.95 -5.58 -33.85
CA ASP A 26 -12.70 -6.22 -33.42
C ASP A 26 -11.61 -5.17 -33.15
N VAL A 27 -10.90 -5.35 -32.04
CA VAL A 27 -9.73 -4.52 -31.67
C VAL A 27 -8.49 -5.10 -32.33
N VAL A 28 -7.87 -4.34 -33.23
CA VAL A 28 -6.63 -4.73 -33.93
C VAL A 28 -5.40 -4.29 -33.15
N ASP A 29 -5.41 -3.07 -32.62
CA ASP A 29 -4.27 -2.44 -31.94
C ASP A 29 -4.74 -1.39 -30.92
N CYS A 30 -3.95 -1.11 -29.88
CA CYS A 30 -4.36 -0.24 -28.77
C CYS A 30 -3.20 0.52 -28.12
N GLU A 31 -2.79 1.64 -28.71
CA GLU A 31 -1.70 2.46 -28.15
C GLU A 31 -2.12 3.12 -26.81
N PRO A 32 -1.50 2.75 -25.67
CA PRO A 32 -1.81 3.31 -24.36
C PRO A 32 -0.94 4.54 -24.08
N ILE A 33 -1.55 5.72 -24.11
CA ILE A 33 -0.85 6.98 -23.77
C ILE A 33 -0.91 7.19 -22.26
N LEU A 34 0.25 6.94 -21.64
CA LEU A 34 0.50 7.14 -20.21
C LEU A 34 1.10 8.52 -19.93
N GLY A 35 1.17 8.90 -18.65
CA GLY A 35 1.94 10.06 -18.20
C GLY A 35 1.13 11.29 -17.77
N TYR A 36 -0.20 11.27 -17.91
CA TYR A 36 -1.06 12.36 -17.44
C TYR A 36 -0.94 12.67 -15.93
N LEU A 37 -0.53 11.67 -15.13
CA LEU A 37 -0.28 11.81 -13.69
C LEU A 37 1.21 11.76 -13.33
N HIS A 38 2.12 11.98 -14.28
CA HIS A 38 3.54 12.03 -14.00
C HIS A 38 3.89 13.28 -13.19
N ARG A 39 4.35 13.09 -11.94
CA ARG A 39 4.68 14.17 -10.99
C ARG A 39 6.15 14.23 -10.60
N GLY A 40 7.03 13.51 -11.32
CA GLY A 40 8.46 13.53 -11.05
C GLY A 40 8.87 12.93 -9.69
N MET A 41 8.13 11.94 -9.18
CA MET A 41 8.36 11.36 -7.83
C MET A 41 9.79 10.89 -7.60
N GLU A 42 10.41 10.24 -8.59
CA GLU A 42 11.80 9.76 -8.54
C GLU A 42 12.84 10.88 -8.55
N LYS A 43 12.48 12.08 -9.04
CA LYS A 43 13.36 13.25 -8.97
C LYS A 43 13.19 13.98 -7.66
N ILE A 44 11.94 14.07 -7.18
CA ILE A 44 11.63 14.67 -5.88
C ILE A 44 12.39 13.95 -4.78
N THR A 45 12.51 12.62 -4.79
CA THR A 45 13.25 11.84 -3.78
C THR A 45 14.70 12.21 -3.58
N GLU A 46 15.36 12.76 -4.60
CA GLU A 46 16.82 13.01 -4.56
C GLU A 46 17.18 14.21 -3.66
N ASN A 47 16.19 15.04 -3.24
CA ASN A 47 16.40 16.25 -2.45
C ASN A 47 15.99 16.17 -0.96
N PRO A 48 14.85 15.58 -0.57
CA PRO A 48 14.41 15.45 0.82
C PRO A 48 14.98 14.19 1.46
N THR A 49 15.02 14.19 2.79
CA THR A 49 15.34 12.96 3.54
C THR A 49 14.19 11.95 3.42
N ILE A 50 14.46 10.67 3.70
CA ILE A 50 13.45 9.60 3.57
C ILE A 50 12.19 9.92 4.38
N ILE A 51 12.33 10.43 5.60
CA ILE A 51 11.20 10.78 6.47
C ILE A 51 10.34 11.90 5.85
N GLN A 52 10.98 12.90 5.25
CA GLN A 52 10.29 13.98 4.54
C GLN A 52 9.62 13.49 3.26
N TYR A 53 10.13 12.40 2.67
CA TYR A 53 9.59 11.82 1.46
C TYR A 53 8.39 10.88 1.70
N LEU A 54 8.25 10.27 2.89
CA LEU A 54 7.14 9.35 3.21
C LEU A 54 5.73 9.87 2.85
N PRO A 55 5.37 11.15 3.08
CA PRO A 55 4.06 11.67 2.67
C PRO A 55 3.81 11.69 1.15
N TYR A 56 4.85 11.60 0.32
CA TYR A 56 4.72 11.49 -1.14
C TYR A 56 4.46 10.04 -1.57
N VAL A 57 5.00 9.08 -0.82
CA VAL A 57 4.95 7.64 -1.10
C VAL A 57 3.53 7.09 -1.00
N THR A 58 2.76 7.60 -0.05
CA THR A 58 1.33 7.28 0.12
C THR A 58 0.50 7.66 -1.11
N ARG A 59 1.02 8.49 -2.01
CA ARG A 59 0.35 8.96 -3.22
C ARG A 59 0.74 8.18 -4.48
N TRP A 60 1.59 7.16 -4.36
CA TRP A 60 1.92 6.28 -5.49
C TRP A 60 0.76 5.34 -5.81
N ASP A 61 0.28 4.65 -4.78
CA ASP A 61 -0.92 3.84 -4.80
C ASP A 61 -1.84 4.38 -3.72
N TYR A 62 -2.93 5.03 -4.14
CA TYR A 62 -3.88 5.67 -3.23
C TYR A 62 -4.85 4.68 -2.57
N LEU A 63 -4.77 3.39 -2.91
CA LEU A 63 -5.59 2.33 -2.35
C LEU A 63 -4.85 1.57 -1.26
N ALA A 64 -3.61 1.19 -1.55
CA ALA A 64 -2.75 0.38 -0.70
C ALA A 64 -1.55 1.19 -0.18
N THR A 65 -1.83 2.32 0.46
CA THR A 65 -0.80 3.30 0.89
C THR A 65 0.24 2.70 1.85
N MET A 66 -0.15 1.75 2.69
CA MET A 66 0.76 1.12 3.65
C MET A 66 1.79 0.20 2.98
N PHE A 67 1.50 -0.38 1.81
CA PHE A 67 2.47 -1.18 1.06
C PHE A 67 3.59 -0.32 0.49
N THR A 68 3.25 0.85 -0.04
CA THR A 68 4.23 1.79 -0.59
C THR A 68 5.10 2.38 0.53
N GLU A 69 4.49 2.72 1.68
CA GLU A 69 5.21 3.11 2.90
C GLU A 69 6.17 2.01 3.36
N ALA A 70 5.69 0.77 3.46
CA ALA A 70 6.48 -0.35 3.97
C ALA A 70 7.72 -0.60 3.12
N ILE A 71 7.61 -0.60 1.79
CA ILE A 71 8.79 -0.80 0.93
C ILE A 71 9.80 0.36 1.02
N THR A 72 9.30 1.59 1.22
CA THR A 72 10.16 2.78 1.38
C THR A 72 10.91 2.75 2.70
N VAL A 73 10.32 2.16 3.74
CA VAL A 73 10.93 2.00 5.06
C VAL A 73 11.86 0.78 5.10
N ASN A 74 11.43 -0.34 4.52
CA ASN A 74 12.18 -1.59 4.52
C ASN A 74 13.50 -1.48 3.74
N GLY A 75 13.55 -0.70 2.65
CA GLY A 75 14.79 -0.53 1.88
C GLY A 75 15.95 0.04 2.72
N PRO A 76 15.81 1.25 3.29
CA PRO A 76 16.79 1.82 4.21
C PRO A 76 17.06 0.97 5.46
N GLU A 77 16.05 0.27 6.00
CA GLU A 77 16.23 -0.66 7.13
C GLU A 77 17.13 -1.85 6.78
N GLN A 78 16.95 -2.45 5.59
CA GLN A 78 17.81 -3.52 5.08
C GLN A 78 19.22 -3.02 4.79
N LEU A 79 19.35 -1.82 4.25
CA LEU A 79 20.65 -1.21 3.94
C LEU A 79 21.44 -0.87 5.22
N GLY A 80 20.75 -0.46 6.29
CA GLY A 80 21.36 -0.17 7.59
C GLY A 80 21.43 -1.34 8.56
N ASP A 81 21.07 -2.56 8.13
CA ASP A 81 20.92 -3.77 8.96
C ASP A 81 20.21 -3.52 10.30
N ILE A 82 19.10 -2.77 10.26
CA ILE A 82 18.37 -2.36 11.45
C ILE A 82 17.29 -3.39 11.78
N GLN A 83 17.42 -4.00 12.96
CA GLN A 83 16.41 -4.90 13.49
C GLN A 83 15.17 -4.13 13.97
N VAL A 84 14.00 -4.52 13.48
CA VAL A 84 12.70 -3.97 13.87
C VAL A 84 12.16 -4.73 15.09
N PRO A 85 11.60 -4.05 16.11
CA PRO A 85 10.98 -4.73 17.24
C PRO A 85 9.86 -5.68 16.81
N LYS A 86 9.76 -6.86 17.46
CA LYS A 86 8.75 -7.88 17.11
C LYS A 86 7.33 -7.30 17.08
N ARG A 87 6.93 -6.53 18.10
CA ARG A 87 5.60 -5.90 18.17
C ARG A 87 5.29 -5.04 16.93
N ALA A 88 6.24 -4.18 16.54
CA ALA A 88 6.09 -3.33 15.36
C ALA A 88 5.99 -4.15 14.07
N TYR A 89 6.73 -5.26 13.98
CA TYR A 89 6.63 -6.18 12.85
C TYR A 89 5.23 -6.80 12.72
N TYR A 90 4.65 -7.34 13.81
CA TYR A 90 3.29 -7.90 13.79
C TYR A 90 2.24 -6.85 13.38
N ILE A 91 2.34 -5.63 13.93
CA ILE A 91 1.39 -4.56 13.60
C ILE A 91 1.53 -4.13 12.15
N ARG A 92 2.76 -4.05 11.61
CA ARG A 92 2.99 -3.80 10.18
C ARG A 92 2.28 -4.86 9.33
N VAL A 93 2.43 -6.15 9.66
CA VAL A 93 1.77 -7.25 8.94
C VAL A 93 0.25 -7.09 8.96
N ILE A 94 -0.35 -6.86 10.13
CA ILE A 94 -1.81 -6.69 10.26
C ILE A 94 -2.29 -5.52 9.40
N MET A 95 -1.60 -4.38 9.47
CA MET A 95 -1.94 -3.17 8.73
C MET A 95 -1.81 -3.35 7.20
N LEU A 96 -0.80 -4.09 6.76
CA LEU A 96 -0.61 -4.45 5.36
C LEU A 96 -1.72 -5.38 4.85
N GLU A 97 -2.09 -6.40 5.62
CA GLU A 97 -3.16 -7.33 5.23
C GLU A 97 -4.55 -6.66 5.24
N LEU A 98 -4.81 -5.75 6.18
CA LEU A 98 -6.01 -4.91 6.13
C LEU A 98 -6.02 -4.01 4.88
N SER A 99 -4.87 -3.45 4.50
CA SER A 99 -4.74 -2.67 3.27
C SER A 99 -4.95 -3.53 2.02
N ARG A 100 -4.54 -4.80 2.04
CA ARG A 100 -4.77 -5.77 0.97
C ARG A 100 -6.27 -6.03 0.78
N ILE A 101 -7.00 -6.24 1.88
CA ILE A 101 -8.47 -6.38 1.88
C ILE A 101 -9.12 -5.12 1.29
N ALA A 102 -8.72 -3.93 1.76
CA ALA A 102 -9.27 -2.66 1.28
C ALA A 102 -8.99 -2.40 -0.22
N TYR A 103 -7.84 -2.89 -0.72
CA TYR A 103 -7.48 -2.84 -2.14
C TYR A 103 -8.41 -3.73 -2.98
N TYR A 104 -8.57 -5.00 -2.61
CA TYR A 104 -9.40 -5.92 -3.39
C TYR A 104 -10.88 -5.53 -3.41
N LEU A 105 -11.39 -4.98 -2.30
CA LEU A 105 -12.74 -4.41 -2.26
C LEU A 105 -12.92 -3.32 -3.31
N LEU A 106 -12.00 -2.35 -3.38
CA LEU A 106 -12.10 -1.27 -4.36
C LEU A 106 -11.67 -1.68 -5.78
N TRP A 107 -10.96 -2.78 -5.96
CA TRP A 107 -10.79 -3.34 -7.29
C TRP A 107 -12.12 -3.93 -7.79
N LEU A 108 -12.84 -4.66 -6.93
CA LEU A 108 -14.05 -5.40 -7.30
C LEU A 108 -15.23 -4.49 -7.64
N GLY A 109 -15.48 -3.44 -6.85
CA GLY A 109 -16.66 -2.58 -7.05
C GLY A 109 -16.70 -1.88 -8.42
N PRO A 110 -15.70 -1.06 -8.76
CA PRO A 110 -15.61 -0.38 -10.06
C PRO A 110 -15.59 -1.38 -11.22
N PHE A 111 -14.86 -2.50 -11.09
CA PHE A 111 -14.86 -3.56 -12.10
C PHE A 111 -16.27 -4.11 -12.37
N MET A 112 -17.05 -4.37 -11.32
CA MET A 112 -18.45 -4.80 -11.47
C MET A 112 -19.34 -3.70 -12.03
N ALA A 113 -19.11 -2.45 -11.64
CA ALA A 113 -19.84 -1.29 -12.15
C ALA A 113 -19.62 -1.10 -13.66
N ASP A 114 -18.39 -1.28 -14.13
CA ASP A 114 -18.02 -1.18 -15.55
C ASP A 114 -18.62 -2.31 -16.39
N ILE A 115 -18.83 -3.50 -15.81
CA ILE A 115 -19.58 -4.62 -16.43
C ILE A 115 -21.11 -4.36 -16.40
N GLY A 116 -21.56 -3.37 -15.63
CA GLY A 116 -22.96 -2.93 -15.54
C GLY A 116 -23.65 -3.28 -14.21
N ALA A 117 -23.01 -4.03 -13.31
CA ALA A 117 -23.54 -4.35 -11.98
C ALA A 117 -23.17 -3.25 -10.96
N GLN A 118 -24.08 -2.31 -10.75
CA GLN A 118 -23.84 -1.16 -9.87
C GLN A 118 -24.01 -1.47 -8.37
N THR A 119 -24.85 -2.44 -7.99
CA THR A 119 -25.14 -2.70 -6.58
C THR A 119 -23.93 -3.16 -5.75
N PRO A 120 -23.05 -4.06 -6.24
CA PRO A 120 -21.84 -4.46 -5.52
C PRO A 120 -20.91 -3.30 -5.18
N PHE A 121 -20.90 -2.25 -6.01
CA PHE A 121 -20.12 -1.03 -5.75
C PHE A 121 -20.50 -0.38 -4.42
N PHE A 122 -21.76 -0.44 -4.00
CA PHE A 122 -22.18 0.12 -2.71
C PHE A 122 -21.87 -0.81 -1.53
N TYR A 123 -21.88 -2.12 -1.74
CA TYR A 123 -21.57 -3.09 -0.69
C TYR A 123 -20.12 -2.96 -0.28
N ILE A 124 -19.20 -2.93 -1.24
CA ILE A 124 -17.76 -2.81 -0.95
C ILE A 124 -17.44 -1.58 -0.09
N PHE A 125 -18.13 -0.44 -0.24
CA PHE A 125 -17.90 0.74 0.58
C PHE A 125 -18.39 0.56 2.01
N ARG A 126 -19.50 -0.16 2.22
CA ARG A 126 -19.97 -0.50 3.57
C ARG A 126 -18.90 -1.27 4.33
N GLU A 127 -18.31 -2.30 3.70
CA GLU A 127 -17.27 -3.09 4.35
C GLU A 127 -15.94 -2.33 4.46
N ARG A 128 -15.56 -1.56 3.44
CA ARG A 128 -14.31 -0.78 3.41
C ARG A 128 -14.31 0.35 4.45
N GLU A 129 -15.48 0.91 4.77
CA GLU A 129 -15.62 1.93 5.80
C GLU A 129 -15.22 1.40 7.19
N LEU A 130 -15.53 0.13 7.50
CA LEU A 130 -15.12 -0.49 8.76
C LEU A 130 -13.58 -0.58 8.88
N VAL A 131 -12.90 -0.85 7.77
CA VAL A 131 -11.42 -0.85 7.72
C VAL A 131 -10.88 0.57 7.89
N TYR A 132 -11.53 1.57 7.31
CA TYR A 132 -11.16 2.98 7.49
C TYR A 132 -11.29 3.46 8.93
N ASP A 133 -12.32 3.03 9.65
CA ASP A 133 -12.45 3.34 11.06
C ASP A 133 -11.31 2.72 11.90
N LEU A 134 -10.81 1.53 11.51
CA LEU A 134 -9.64 0.92 12.14
C LEU A 134 -8.36 1.69 11.83
N PHE A 135 -8.17 2.14 10.59
CA PHE A 135 -7.02 2.96 10.20
C PHE A 135 -7.04 4.34 10.86
N GLU A 136 -8.20 4.97 10.95
CA GLU A 136 -8.38 6.25 11.64
C GLU A 136 -8.08 6.10 13.13
N ALA A 137 -8.57 5.04 13.78
CA ALA A 137 -8.29 4.78 15.18
C ALA A 137 -6.80 4.55 15.47
N ALA A 138 -6.01 4.04 14.51
CA ALA A 138 -4.58 3.80 14.70
C ALA A 138 -3.70 4.99 14.27
N THR A 139 -4.06 5.68 13.19
CA THR A 139 -3.19 6.65 12.50
C THR A 139 -3.75 8.08 12.50
N SER A 140 -5.00 8.27 12.95
CA SER A 140 -5.78 9.52 12.88
C SER A 140 -6.14 9.98 11.45
N ILE A 141 -5.81 9.21 10.41
CA ILE A 141 -6.11 9.51 9.00
C ILE A 141 -6.71 8.26 8.35
N ARG A 142 -7.59 8.42 7.35
CA ARG A 142 -8.33 7.31 6.71
C ARG A 142 -7.67 6.70 5.46
N MET A 143 -6.75 7.42 4.81
CA MET A 143 -6.13 6.97 3.54
C MET A 143 -4.63 7.21 3.49
N MET A 144 -4.18 8.45 3.73
CA MET A 144 -2.77 8.85 3.62
C MET A 144 -2.12 8.77 5.01
N HIS A 145 -1.81 7.55 5.46
CA HIS A 145 -1.55 7.25 6.88
C HIS A 145 -0.21 7.78 7.40
N ASN A 146 0.87 7.69 6.61
CA ASN A 146 2.24 7.98 7.04
C ASN A 146 2.57 7.32 8.40
N TYR A 147 2.22 6.04 8.53
CA TYR A 147 2.24 5.34 9.80
C TYR A 147 3.55 4.59 10.00
N PHE A 148 4.13 4.04 8.93
CA PHE A 148 5.40 3.34 9.03
C PHE A 148 6.58 4.31 9.02
N HIS A 149 7.54 4.07 9.92
CA HIS A 149 8.75 4.86 10.05
C HIS A 149 9.96 3.92 10.12
N ILE A 150 11.12 4.40 9.72
CA ILE A 150 12.38 3.65 9.88
C ILE A 150 12.53 3.23 11.34
N ARG A 151 12.86 1.96 11.55
CA ARG A 151 13.06 1.27 12.83
C ARG A 151 11.78 0.95 13.62
N GLY A 152 10.59 1.10 13.02
CA GLY A 152 9.32 0.73 13.66
C GLY A 152 8.08 1.41 13.06
N MET A 153 7.28 2.07 13.91
CA MET A 153 6.02 2.72 13.53
C MET A 153 5.89 4.06 14.23
N ALA A 154 5.09 4.97 13.70
CA ALA A 154 4.89 6.30 14.28
C ALA A 154 4.30 6.26 15.69
N ALA A 155 3.31 5.38 15.90
CA ALA A 155 2.58 5.23 17.16
C ALA A 155 2.15 3.77 17.36
N ASP A 156 1.89 3.37 18.61
CA ASP A 156 1.29 2.07 18.91
C ASP A 156 -0.23 2.08 18.71
N LEU A 157 -0.87 0.91 18.71
CA LEU A 157 -2.31 0.75 18.58
C LEU A 157 -3.06 1.38 19.77
N THR A 158 -4.26 1.87 19.49
CA THR A 158 -5.16 2.43 20.50
C THR A 158 -5.81 1.34 21.35
N TYR A 159 -6.32 1.73 22.52
CA TYR A 159 -7.00 0.80 23.42
C TYR A 159 -8.28 0.23 22.76
N GLY A 160 -8.50 -1.08 22.88
CA GLY A 160 -9.66 -1.77 22.28
C GLY A 160 -9.58 -1.96 20.76
N TRP A 161 -8.46 -1.58 20.12
CA TRP A 161 -8.30 -1.74 18.67
C TRP A 161 -8.26 -3.22 18.24
N ILE A 162 -7.59 -4.06 19.04
CA ILE A 162 -7.45 -5.50 18.78
C ILE A 162 -8.81 -6.18 18.75
N ASP A 163 -9.65 -5.93 19.76
CA ASP A 163 -10.99 -6.51 19.86
C ASP A 163 -11.87 -6.10 18.68
N LYS A 164 -11.85 -4.82 18.32
CA LYS A 164 -12.60 -4.31 17.15
C LYS A 164 -12.10 -4.91 15.84
N CYS A 165 -10.80 -5.18 15.71
CA CYS A 165 -10.23 -5.84 14.55
C CYS A 165 -10.66 -7.32 14.46
N LEU A 166 -10.78 -8.01 15.59
CA LEU A 166 -11.31 -9.38 15.66
C LEU A 166 -12.79 -9.41 15.25
N ASP A 167 -13.61 -8.50 15.79
CA ASP A 167 -15.02 -8.37 15.41
C ASP A 167 -15.18 -8.15 13.89
N PHE A 168 -14.31 -7.34 13.29
CA PHE A 168 -14.28 -7.14 11.84
C PHE A 168 -13.94 -8.43 11.08
N CYS A 169 -12.94 -9.20 11.54
CA CYS A 169 -12.55 -10.45 10.90
C CYS A 169 -13.72 -11.45 10.86
N ASP A 170 -14.42 -11.61 11.98
CA ASP A 170 -15.56 -12.53 12.09
C ASP A 170 -16.74 -12.08 11.22
N TYR A 171 -17.02 -10.77 11.21
CA TYR A 171 -18.03 -10.18 10.34
C TYR A 171 -17.71 -10.41 8.85
N PHE A 172 -16.47 -10.11 8.45
CA PHE A 172 -16.07 -10.13 7.04
C PHE A 172 -16.00 -11.55 6.48
N LEU A 173 -15.62 -12.54 7.28
CA LEU A 173 -15.64 -13.96 6.89
C LEU A 173 -17.02 -14.43 6.41
N THR A 174 -18.09 -13.93 7.04
CA THR A 174 -19.46 -14.26 6.64
C THR A 174 -19.83 -13.61 5.30
N ARG A 175 -19.43 -12.35 5.10
CA ARG A 175 -19.70 -11.57 3.88
C ARG A 175 -18.92 -12.02 2.67
N ILE A 176 -17.72 -12.53 2.92
CA ILE A 176 -16.84 -13.04 1.89
C ILE A 176 -17.57 -14.05 0.98
N VAL A 177 -18.43 -14.93 1.50
CA VAL A 177 -19.09 -15.98 0.70
C VAL A 177 -19.80 -15.45 -0.56
N GLU A 178 -20.21 -14.18 -0.55
CA GLU A 178 -20.92 -13.50 -1.64
C GLU A 178 -20.03 -13.19 -2.88
N TYR A 179 -18.69 -13.22 -2.81
CA TYR A 179 -17.75 -12.67 -3.83
C TYR A 179 -16.88 -13.69 -4.65
N GLN A 180 -17.30 -14.97 -4.69
CA GLN A 180 -16.64 -16.27 -5.03
C GLN A 180 -15.19 -16.51 -5.56
N LYS A 181 -14.38 -15.60 -6.15
CA LYS A 181 -13.06 -15.98 -6.75
C LYS A 181 -11.81 -15.24 -6.24
N LEU A 182 -11.81 -13.91 -6.13
CA LEU A 182 -10.67 -13.13 -5.57
C LEU A 182 -10.67 -13.08 -4.04
N ILE A 183 -11.75 -13.59 -3.46
CA ILE A 183 -11.91 -13.92 -2.06
C ILE A 183 -10.77 -14.71 -1.46
N ILE A 184 -10.16 -15.66 -2.19
CA ILE A 184 -9.28 -16.65 -1.57
C ILE A 184 -8.11 -15.92 -0.90
N GLU A 185 -7.52 -14.95 -1.59
CA GLU A 185 -6.47 -14.12 -1.01
C GLU A 185 -6.96 -13.28 0.16
N MET A 186 -8.19 -12.74 0.10
CA MET A 186 -8.79 -11.99 1.22
C MET A 186 -9.07 -12.88 2.44
N LYS A 187 -9.49 -14.14 2.23
CA LYS A 187 -9.65 -15.14 3.30
C LYS A 187 -8.31 -15.47 3.94
N GLU A 188 -7.27 -15.68 3.13
CA GLU A 188 -5.93 -15.91 3.65
C GLU A 188 -5.39 -14.67 4.39
N SER A 189 -5.66 -13.47 3.89
CA SER A 189 -5.33 -12.21 4.58
C SER A 189 -5.95 -12.16 5.99
N ILE A 190 -7.23 -12.55 6.12
CA ILE A 190 -7.89 -12.61 7.43
C ILE A 190 -7.28 -13.65 8.34
N LYS A 191 -6.96 -14.84 7.82
CA LYS A 191 -6.28 -15.86 8.63
C LYS A 191 -4.92 -15.36 9.14
N ILE A 192 -4.17 -14.66 8.30
CA ILE A 192 -2.90 -14.05 8.67
C ILE A 192 -3.12 -12.99 9.76
N ILE A 193 -4.17 -12.15 9.62
CA ILE A 193 -4.52 -11.15 10.63
C ILE A 193 -4.87 -11.82 11.97
N GLN A 194 -5.73 -12.84 11.98
CA GLN A 194 -6.12 -13.57 13.19
C GLN A 194 -4.91 -14.20 13.89
N GLN A 195 -4.04 -14.89 13.13
CA GLN A 195 -2.78 -15.45 13.65
C GLN A 195 -1.84 -14.37 14.18
N ALA A 196 -1.75 -13.23 13.48
CA ALA A 196 -0.90 -12.13 13.89
C ALA A 196 -1.41 -11.46 15.16
N LEU A 197 -2.73 -11.33 15.34
CA LEU A 197 -3.37 -10.77 16.53
C LEU A 197 -3.11 -11.65 17.77
N GLU A 198 -3.20 -12.98 17.63
CA GLU A 198 -2.85 -13.93 18.70
C GLU A 198 -1.35 -13.89 19.05
N GLY A 199 -0.50 -13.61 18.07
CA GLY A 199 0.95 -13.57 18.22
C GLY A 199 1.52 -12.22 18.69
N ILE A 200 0.68 -11.20 18.94
CA ILE A 200 1.17 -9.89 19.37
C ILE A 200 1.77 -10.01 20.78
N PRO A 201 3.05 -9.67 21.00
CA PRO A 201 3.59 -9.59 22.35
C PRO A 201 2.86 -8.50 23.15
N GLU A 202 2.44 -8.84 24.37
CA GLU A 202 1.71 -7.94 25.27
C GLU A 202 2.47 -6.63 25.52
N ARG A 203 1.69 -5.60 25.84
CA ARG A 203 2.22 -4.27 26.15
C ARG A 203 2.80 -4.29 27.56
N ASP A 204 4.10 -4.49 27.63
CA ASP A 204 4.82 -4.69 28.89
C ASP A 204 5.09 -3.33 29.60
N PRO A 205 4.86 -3.19 30.92
CA PRO A 205 4.77 -1.87 31.59
C PRO A 205 6.08 -1.08 31.65
N GLU A 206 7.24 -1.75 31.59
CA GLU A 206 8.56 -1.11 31.52
C GLU A 206 8.79 -0.37 30.18
N TRP A 207 7.89 -0.55 29.21
CA TRP A 207 8.02 -0.06 27.84
C TRP A 207 7.62 1.41 27.67
N ASN A 208 7.15 2.05 28.75
CA ASN A 208 6.91 3.49 28.83
C ASN A 208 8.14 4.26 29.39
N GLY A 209 9.25 3.58 29.68
CA GLY A 209 10.49 4.23 30.10
C GLY A 209 11.08 5.11 28.98
N PHE A 210 11.81 6.18 29.34
CA PHE A 210 12.40 7.12 28.37
C PHE A 210 13.35 6.44 27.35
N GLU A 211 13.88 5.27 27.70
CA GLU A 211 14.79 4.44 26.91
C GLU A 211 14.08 3.41 26.02
N TYR A 212 12.88 2.96 26.42
CA TYR A 212 12.11 1.99 25.65
C TYR A 212 11.16 2.73 24.71
N ARG A 213 11.42 2.63 23.40
CA ARG A 213 10.60 3.28 22.38
C ARG A 213 10.04 2.20 21.46
N PHE A 214 8.72 2.24 21.22
CA PHE A 214 8.02 1.49 20.16
C PHE A 214 8.66 1.69 18.77
N ILE A 215 9.43 2.78 18.65
CA ILE A 215 10.37 3.12 17.59
C ILE A 215 11.78 2.79 18.12
N SER A 216 12.53 1.87 17.53
CA SER A 216 13.96 1.76 17.88
C SER A 216 14.60 3.15 17.67
N LYS A 217 15.16 3.76 18.75
CA LYS A 217 15.65 5.16 18.87
C LYS A 217 15.26 6.07 17.69
N LYS A 218 14.19 6.88 17.84
CA LYS A 218 13.71 7.85 16.80
C LYS A 218 14.87 8.34 15.94
N PRO A 219 14.89 8.00 14.64
CA PRO A 219 16.00 8.35 13.78
C PRO A 219 16.19 9.87 13.84
N SER A 220 17.44 10.30 13.98
CA SER A 220 17.77 11.68 13.67
C SER A 220 17.28 11.97 12.25
N PRO A 221 16.79 13.18 11.96
CA PRO A 221 16.41 13.55 10.58
C PRO A 221 17.57 13.34 9.58
N ILE A 222 18.79 13.29 10.10
CA ILE A 222 20.03 12.88 9.42
C ILE A 222 20.21 11.36 9.64
N PHE A 223 19.47 10.55 8.88
CA PHE A 223 19.77 9.13 8.76
C PHE A 223 20.61 8.94 7.51
N GLU A 224 21.90 8.68 7.67
CA GLU A 224 22.84 8.50 6.56
C GLU A 224 22.70 7.12 5.95
N LEU A 225 22.48 7.08 4.63
CA LEU A 225 22.43 5.83 3.88
C LEU A 225 23.86 5.36 3.58
N LEU A 226 24.17 4.10 3.90
CA LEU A 226 25.43 3.48 3.48
C LEU A 226 25.57 3.51 1.95
N ARG A 227 26.80 3.58 1.47
CA ARG A 227 27.10 3.59 0.04
C ARG A 227 26.93 2.19 -0.55
N GLN A 228 25.71 1.84 -0.89
CA GLN A 228 25.32 0.54 -1.43
C GLN A 228 24.11 0.68 -2.35
N GLU A 229 24.05 -0.20 -3.36
CA GLU A 229 22.85 -0.40 -4.17
C GLU A 229 21.98 -1.50 -3.55
N LEU A 230 20.70 -1.22 -3.38
CA LEU A 230 19.74 -2.17 -2.84
C LEU A 230 18.52 -2.29 -3.75
N TYR A 231 18.08 -3.53 -3.94
CA TYR A 231 16.81 -3.85 -4.56
C TYR A 231 15.83 -4.39 -3.52
N ALA A 232 14.98 -3.52 -2.99
CA ALA A 232 13.91 -3.92 -2.09
C ALA A 232 12.70 -4.39 -2.91
N ARG A 233 12.08 -5.50 -2.50
CA ARG A 233 10.87 -6.03 -3.11
C ARG A 233 9.83 -6.33 -2.05
N MET A 234 8.57 -6.12 -2.41
CA MET A 234 7.43 -6.43 -1.58
C MET A 234 6.29 -6.90 -2.47
N GLU A 235 5.58 -7.93 -2.03
CA GLU A 235 4.35 -8.36 -2.69
C GLU A 235 3.21 -7.44 -2.24
N GLY A 236 2.76 -6.58 -3.14
CA GLY A 236 1.54 -5.78 -2.97
C GLY A 236 0.33 -6.51 -3.55
N PRO A 237 -0.88 -5.98 -3.33
CA PRO A 237 -2.12 -6.58 -3.83
C PRO A 237 -2.26 -6.53 -5.37
N ASN A 238 -1.46 -5.69 -6.03
CA ASN A 238 -1.40 -5.58 -7.49
C ASN A 238 -0.21 -6.32 -8.12
N GLY A 239 0.59 -7.02 -7.29
CA GLY A 239 1.80 -7.73 -7.70
C GLY A 239 3.06 -7.20 -7.02
N GLU A 240 4.22 -7.49 -7.61
CA GLU A 240 5.51 -7.20 -6.97
C GLU A 240 5.89 -5.71 -7.11
N LEU A 241 5.77 -4.97 -6.02
CA LEU A 241 6.30 -3.62 -5.89
C LEU A 241 7.80 -3.69 -5.58
N ARG A 242 8.61 -2.95 -6.34
CA ARG A 242 10.06 -2.97 -6.20
C ARG A 242 10.61 -1.54 -6.16
N ILE A 243 11.64 -1.35 -5.34
CA ILE A 243 12.41 -0.11 -5.26
C ILE A 243 13.87 -0.43 -5.44
N PHE A 244 14.51 0.30 -6.34
CA PHE A 244 15.96 0.31 -6.47
C PHE A 244 16.49 1.62 -5.88
N LEU A 245 17.29 1.48 -4.84
CA LEU A 245 17.85 2.56 -4.03
C LEU A 245 19.38 2.52 -4.14
N ILE A 246 19.98 3.67 -4.40
CA ILE A 246 21.43 3.87 -4.28
C ILE A 246 21.70 4.87 -3.17
N GLY A 247 22.43 4.45 -2.14
CA GLY A 247 22.97 5.34 -1.12
C GLY A 247 24.36 5.86 -1.48
N ASP A 248 24.72 7.05 -1.00
CA ASP A 248 26.05 7.66 -1.20
C ASP A 248 26.58 8.33 0.08
N GLN A 249 26.46 7.66 1.23
CA GLN A 249 26.87 8.21 2.55
C GLN A 249 26.24 9.56 2.90
N SER A 250 25.08 9.84 2.30
CA SER A 250 24.30 11.05 2.49
C SER A 250 22.95 10.69 3.10
N SER A 251 22.28 11.67 3.70
CA SER A 251 20.88 11.55 4.11
C SER A 251 19.91 11.52 2.93
N PHE A 252 20.40 11.90 1.75
CA PHE A 252 19.63 11.93 0.51
C PHE A 252 19.99 10.71 -0.35
N PRO A 253 18.99 10.01 -0.91
CA PRO A 253 19.25 8.92 -1.84
C PRO A 253 19.82 9.48 -3.14
N TRP A 254 20.90 8.88 -3.65
CA TRP A 254 21.50 9.28 -4.91
C TRP A 254 20.55 9.00 -6.09
N ARG A 255 19.92 7.81 -6.05
CA ARG A 255 18.92 7.41 -7.03
C ARG A 255 17.82 6.62 -6.34
N TRP A 256 16.59 6.92 -6.71
CA TRP A 256 15.40 6.19 -6.28
C TRP A 256 14.57 5.82 -7.50
N LYS A 257 14.56 4.54 -7.85
CA LYS A 257 13.79 4.02 -8.98
C LYS A 257 12.63 3.19 -8.46
N ILE A 258 11.43 3.56 -8.87
CA ILE A 258 10.21 2.85 -8.51
C ILE A 258 9.87 1.93 -9.67
N ARG A 259 9.63 0.65 -9.37
CA ARG A 259 9.09 -0.30 -10.32
C ARG A 259 7.73 -0.76 -9.82
N PRO A 260 6.66 -0.07 -10.24
CA PRO A 260 5.30 -0.44 -9.87
C PRO A 260 4.83 -1.62 -10.75
N PRO A 261 4.06 -2.57 -10.18
CA PRO A 261 3.56 -3.72 -10.93
C PRO A 261 2.54 -3.28 -12.00
N GLY A 262 1.71 -2.28 -11.70
CA GLY A 262 0.71 -1.76 -12.65
C GLY A 262 1.31 -1.27 -13.97
N PHE A 263 2.52 -0.69 -13.96
CA PHE A 263 3.19 -0.27 -15.20
C PHE A 263 3.59 -1.46 -16.06
N ILE A 264 4.00 -2.57 -15.46
CA ILE A 264 4.39 -3.79 -16.18
C ILE A 264 3.14 -4.50 -16.71
N ASN A 265 2.09 -4.60 -15.89
CA ASN A 265 0.84 -5.24 -16.28
C ASN A 265 0.19 -4.55 -17.49
N LEU A 266 0.29 -3.22 -17.57
CA LEU A 266 -0.24 -2.43 -18.69
C LEU A 266 0.54 -2.64 -20.01
N GLN A 267 1.77 -3.16 -19.97
CA GLN A 267 2.55 -3.45 -21.19
C GLN A 267 1.99 -4.60 -22.02
N ILE A 268 1.05 -5.37 -21.46
CA ILE A 268 0.39 -6.47 -22.17
C ILE A 268 -0.70 -5.95 -23.11
N LEU A 269 -1.18 -4.72 -22.90
CA LEU A 269 -2.07 -4.08 -23.87
C LEU A 269 -1.31 -3.91 -25.19
N PRO A 270 -1.89 -4.39 -26.32
CA PRO A 270 -1.22 -4.44 -27.62
C PRO A 270 -0.83 -3.06 -28.13
#